data_AF-A0A1F7JU92-F1
#
_entry.id   AF-A0A1F7JU92-F1
#
_cell.length_a   1.000
_cell.length_b   1.000
_cell.length_c   1.000
_cell.angle_alpha   90.00
_cell.angle_beta   90.00
_cell.angle_gamma   90.00
#
_symmetry.space_group_name_H-M   'P 1'
#
loop_
_entity.id
_entity.type
_entity.pdbx_description
1 polymer ?
#
loop_
_entity_poly.entity_id
_entity_poly.type
_entity_poly.pdbx_seq_one_letter_code
_entity_poly.pdbx_strand_id
1 'polypeptide(L)' 'MDLITFAAVSALIIMVWHFAMNTQPSNFGLLQMIGIFILGGAIGWYMQSIEVALMFSIALSLLFIH' A
#
# COMPACT_ATOMS: atom_id res chain seq x y z
N MET A 1 -14.43 -8.30 -5.67
CA MET A 1 -14.10 -6.97 -6.25
C MET A 1 -13.30 -7.19 -7.51
N ASP A 2 -13.57 -6.47 -8.59
CA ASP A 2 -12.81 -6.62 -9.84
C ASP A 2 -11.35 -6.21 -9.65
N LEU A 3 -10.47 -6.89 -10.39
CA LEU A 3 -9.02 -6.64 -10.39
C LEU A 3 -8.69 -5.17 -10.68
N ILE A 4 -9.49 -4.55 -11.56
CA ILE A 4 -9.37 -3.13 -11.92
C ILE A 4 -9.68 -2.22 -10.73
N THR A 5 -10.76 -2.49 -9.99
CA THR A 5 -11.12 -1.74 -8.78
C THR A 5 -10.01 -1.83 -7.75
N PHE A 6 -9.44 -3.02 -7.60
CA PHE A 6 -8.39 -3.29 -6.65
C PHE A 6 -7.08 -2.56 -7.00
N ALA A 7 -6.69 -2.57 -8.27
CA ALA A 7 -5.53 -1.85 -8.77
C ALA A 7 -5.70 -0.33 -8.64
N ALA A 8 -6.87 0.20 -8.99
CA ALA A 8 -7.17 1.64 -8.90
C ALA A 8 -7.14 2.15 -7.46
N VAL A 9 -7.77 1.42 -6.52
CA VAL A 9 -7.77 1.77 -5.09
C VAL A 9 -6.35 1.70 -4.53
N SER A 10 -5.60 0.64 -4.84
CA SER A 10 -4.21 0.47 -4.39
C SER A 10 -3.30 1.60 -4.90
N ALA A 11 -3.41 1.97 -6.18
CA ALA A 11 -2.65 3.07 -6.77
C ALA A 11 -2.96 4.41 -6.10
N LEU A 12 -4.24 4.69 -5.83
CA LEU A 12 -4.67 5.92 -5.16
C LEU A 12 -4.12 6.00 -3.73
N ILE A 13 -4.13 4.90 -3.00
CA ILE A 13 -3.60 4.85 -1.62
C ILE A 13 -2.08 5.03 -1.62
N ILE A 14 -1.34 4.35 -2.51
CA ILE A 14 0.12 4.53 -2.65
C ILE A 14 0.43 6.01 -2.92
N MET A 15 -0.33 6.65 -3.79
CA MET A 15 -0.13 8.05 -4.14
C MET A 15 -0.41 8.98 -2.96
N VAL A 16 -1.51 8.78 -2.23
CA VAL A 16 -1.85 9.54 -1.01
C VAL A 16 -0.78 9.38 0.06
N TRP A 17 -0.29 8.16 0.29
CA TRP A 17 0.78 7.91 1.26
C TRP A 17 2.10 8.49 0.82
N HIS A 18 2.43 8.43 -0.47
CA HIS A 18 3.61 9.08 -1.01
C HIS A 18 3.58 10.58 -0.76
N PHE A 19 2.44 11.25 -1.01
CA PHE A 19 2.28 12.67 -0.70
C PHE A 19 2.29 12.97 0.80
N ALA A 20 1.68 12.13 1.63
CA ALA A 20 1.62 12.32 3.08
C ALA A 20 2.99 12.14 3.77
N MET A 21 3.84 11.25 3.24
CA MET A 21 5.14 10.89 3.82
C MET A 21 6.34 11.60 3.17
N ASN A 22 6.11 12.51 2.21
CA ASN A 22 7.17 13.20 1.47
C ASN A 22 7.89 14.30 2.29
N THR A 23 8.23 14.03 3.55
CA THR A 23 8.93 14.96 4.43
C THR A 23 10.46 14.91 4.24
N GLN A 24 11.03 13.84 3.67
CA GLN A 24 12.46 13.75 3.29
C GLN A 24 12.68 12.81 2.08
N PRO A 25 12.93 13.34 0.87
CA PRO A 25 12.98 12.54 -0.36
C PRO A 25 14.27 11.70 -0.56
N SER A 26 15.32 11.85 0.27
CA SER A 26 16.61 11.20 0.00
C SER A 26 16.65 9.70 0.37
N ASN A 27 15.68 9.20 1.13
CA ASN A 27 15.61 7.79 1.56
C ASN A 27 14.21 7.18 1.36
N PHE A 28 13.39 7.74 0.48
CA PHE A 28 12.07 7.20 0.24
C PHE A 28 12.18 5.89 -0.55
N GLY A 29 12.06 4.76 0.14
CA GLY A 29 12.07 3.42 -0.43
C GLY A 29 10.82 3.14 -1.26
N LEU A 30 10.61 3.89 -2.34
CA LEU A 30 9.41 3.85 -3.19
C LEU A 30 9.14 2.42 -3.70
N LEU A 31 10.21 1.68 -4.04
CA LEU A 31 10.12 0.27 -4.43
C LEU A 31 9.65 -0.64 -3.29
N GLN A 32 10.12 -0.39 -2.06
CA GLN A 32 9.71 -1.14 -0.87
C GLN A 32 8.23 -0.85 -0.57
N MET A 33 7.82 0.42 -0.65
CA MET A 33 6.44 0.83 -0.45
C MET A 33 5.50 0.22 -1.48
N ILE A 34 5.85 0.25 -2.77
CA ILE A 34 5.11 -0.45 -3.83
C ILE A 34 5.01 -1.95 -3.51
N GLY A 35 6.11 -2.60 -3.13
CA GLY A 35 6.13 -4.01 -2.76
C GLY A 35 5.20 -4.35 -1.60
N ILE A 36 5.20 -3.53 -0.54
CA ILE A 36 4.35 -3.69 0.63
C ILE A 36 2.87 -3.55 0.26
N PHE A 37 2.53 -2.56 -0.57
CA PHE A 37 1.16 -2.37 -1.04
C PHE A 37 0.69 -3.49 -1.98
N ILE A 38 1.57 -4.03 -2.81
CA ILE A 38 1.26 -5.21 -3.61
C ILE A 38 1.02 -6.43 -2.71
N LEU A 39 1.83 -6.62 -1.66
CA LEU A 39 1.64 -7.72 -0.70
C LEU A 39 0.35 -7.59 0.10
N GLY A 40 0.09 -6.42 0.70
CA GLY A 40 -1.17 -6.16 1.40
C GLY A 40 -2.37 -6.27 0.45
N GLY A 41 -2.20 -5.84 -0.79
CA GLY A 41 -3.17 -6.02 -1.85
C GLY A 41 -3.45 -7.48 -2.21
N ALA A 42 -2.41 -8.31 -2.37
CA ALA A 42 -2.57 -9.74 -2.62
C ALA A 42 -3.31 -10.46 -1.48
N ILE A 43 -3.02 -10.08 -0.23
CA ILE A 43 -3.71 -10.61 0.97
C ILE A 43 -5.18 -10.19 0.96
N GLY A 44 -5.48 -8.91 0.69
CA GLY A 44 -6.84 -8.42 0.61
C GLY A 44 -7.65 -9.03 -0.54
N TRP A 45 -7.00 -9.31 -1.67
CA TRP A 45 -7.62 -10.05 -2.77
C TRP A 45 -7.94 -11.50 -2.38
N TYR A 46 -7.02 -12.19 -1.70
CA TYR A 46 -7.26 -13.53 -1.18
C TYR A 46 -8.44 -13.57 -0.19
N MET A 47 -8.54 -12.58 0.69
CA MET A 47 -9.62 -12.49 1.68
C MET A 47 -10.90 -11.81 1.16
N GLN A 48 -10.94 -11.43 -0.12
CA GLN A 48 -12.07 -10.72 -0.76
C GLN A 48 -12.55 -9.47 0.00
N SER A 49 -11.69 -8.83 0.80
CA SER A 49 -12.00 -7.63 1.59
C SER A 49 -10.98 -6.53 1.34
N ILE A 50 -11.48 -5.34 0.99
CA ILE A 50 -10.66 -4.14 0.81
C ILE A 50 -10.17 -3.62 2.17
N GLU A 51 -10.95 -3.76 3.24
CA GLU A 51 -10.50 -3.34 4.57
C GLU A 51 -9.27 -4.15 5.01
N VAL A 52 -9.26 -5.46 4.72
CA VAL A 52 -8.11 -6.32 4.97
C VAL A 52 -6.91 -5.89 4.13
N ALA A 53 -7.11 -5.58 2.85
CA ALA A 53 -6.04 -5.09 1.97
C ALA A 53 -5.34 -3.85 2.53
N LEU A 54 -6.15 -2.88 2.95
CA LEU A 54 -5.73 -1.62 3.53
C LEU A 54 -5.02 -1.84 4.87
N MET A 55 -5.64 -2.60 5.76
CA MET A 55 -5.11 -2.86 7.10
C MET A 55 -3.73 -3.53 7.03
N PHE A 56 -3.56 -4.55 6.18
CA PHE A 56 -2.27 -5.22 6.02
C PHE A 56 -1.24 -4.34 5.32
N SER A 57 -1.61 -3.56 4.31
CA SER A 57 -0.69 -2.60 3.67
C SER A 57 -0.18 -1.56 4.66
N ILE A 58 -1.06 -1.02 5.51
CA ILE A 58 -0.71 -0.05 6.56
C ILE A 58 0.16 -0.73 7.63
N ALA A 59 -0.25 -1.87 8.17
CA ALA A 59 0.49 -2.58 9.20
C ALA A 59 1.91 -2.97 8.75
N LEU A 60 2.05 -3.47 7.51
CA LEU A 60 3.35 -3.77 6.92
C LEU A 60 4.18 -2.51 6.66
N SER A 61 3.55 -1.40 6.27
CA SER A 61 4.28 -0.13 6.03
C SER A 61 4.90 0.45 7.31
N LEU A 62 4.28 0.22 8.47
CA LEU A 62 4.80 0.65 9.78
C LEU A 62 6.12 -0.04 10.14
N LEU A 63 6.38 -1.25 9.65
CA LEU A 63 7.65 -1.94 9.87
C LEU A 63 8.85 -1.25 9.19
N PHE A 64 8.59 -0.38 8.22
CA PHE A 64 9.61 0.33 7.45
C PHE A 64 9.72 1.81 7.81
N ILE A 65 8.91 2.31 8.76
CA ILE A 65 8.96 3.70 9.25
C ILE A 65 9.96 3.83 10.42
N HIS A 66 11.18 3.33 10.23
CA HIS A 66 12.29 3.49 11.17
C HIS A 66 13.43 4.31 10.58
#